data_AF-A0AAD0NFS6-F1
#
_entry.id   AF-A0AAD0NFS6-F1
#
_cell.length_a   1.000
_cell.length_b   1.000
_cell.length_c   1.000
_cell.angle_alpha   90.00
_cell.angle_beta   90.00
_cell.angle_gamma   90.00
#
_symmetry.space_group_name_H-M   'P 1'
#
loop_
_entity.id
_entity.type
_entity.pdbx_description
1 polymer ?
#
loop_
_entity_poly.entity_id
_entity_poly.type
_entity_poly.pdbx_seq_one_letter_code
_entity_poly.pdbx_strand_id
1 'polypeptide(L)'
;MALRRFPSRTTLLAAALLAPLLATAAAQPASPQAPSSPATDAADAWSERVQILSGPDTAAKPLHAPDVALRIVTPDDSEALTPKGLSLLFSGNEPDYSRRNQLPGSIIEGQASPAITLMPNVAKALVGGYFRYAPDALPTQTSTLRFNAETWALVHQGNTRKDPLYRLNHTTTIQQRRADGSLAEIIRCSDSDERATLGTWQANDYARLKSAAQMITMKCIEKLIKRIPAMYPRPLAGEDLSAYADGVVPPARVRVYADFGRTTTLLTDTTCRDDYRDRIDVKYNNAGDKGLLGIPSTEALRSKQDQRFSTLSYQEYQIPGGKPLIFEAAFDPKSGLYCTGTLSGQFVAKPGQDYEVEFEVADKMCRLHVRQVHADGSVTPQQARPTPTICERTRAPVRIEPRQEMQVLLFSPGQLQIQDANPGSAAQQLRDEAGSSDALQQMLQQASSTPGTRLCVVAPSSDYSSVLHDAVRERVLDAPQVLPSLWEETASVNQRRGAAADAPVDITAAVERCKAFPIKEFAGQ
;
A
#
# COMPACT_ATOMS: atom_id res chain seq x y z
N MET A 1 77.90 20.38 7.73
CA MET A 1 78.18 21.50 8.66
C MET A 1 76.88 22.26 8.94
N ALA A 2 76.87 23.11 9.97
CA ALA A 2 75.88 24.16 10.34
C ALA A 2 74.67 24.37 9.39
N LEU A 3 73.39 24.39 9.83
CA LEU A 3 72.79 24.65 11.14
C LEU A 3 73.07 26.08 11.69
N ARG A 4 72.12 27.01 11.49
CA ARG A 4 71.98 28.26 12.28
C ARG A 4 70.51 28.45 12.72
N ARG A 5 70.30 29.25 13.77
CA ARG A 5 69.09 29.35 14.60
C ARG A 5 68.87 30.81 15.04
N PHE A 6 67.60 31.19 15.25
CA PHE A 6 67.01 32.15 16.23
C PHE A 6 67.71 33.50 16.59
N PRO A 7 66.96 34.57 16.89
CA PRO A 7 66.28 34.79 18.20
C PRO A 7 64.77 35.08 18.06
N SER A 8 63.87 35.04 19.07
CA SER A 8 63.91 35.01 20.55
C SER A 8 63.72 36.34 21.31
N ARG A 9 62.53 36.51 21.91
CA ARG A 9 62.18 37.25 23.16
C ARG A 9 61.00 36.50 23.78
N THR A 10 60.93 35.99 25.02
CA THR A 10 61.67 36.11 26.31
C THR A 10 61.10 37.11 27.33
N THR A 11 60.27 36.58 28.25
CA THR A 11 60.21 36.85 29.72
C THR A 11 59.28 35.78 30.34
N LEU A 12 59.59 34.99 31.40
CA LEU A 12 60.15 35.26 32.74
C LEU A 12 59.12 35.97 33.66
N LEU A 13 58.81 35.55 34.90
CA LEU A 13 59.29 34.50 35.84
C LEU A 13 58.05 33.96 36.67
N ALA A 14 58.07 33.17 37.76
CA ALA A 14 59.07 32.78 38.76
C ALA A 14 58.78 31.43 39.50
N ALA A 15 59.81 30.93 40.22
CA ALA A 15 59.84 30.32 41.58
C ALA A 15 58.63 29.52 42.16
N ALA A 16 58.73 28.24 42.58
CA ALA A 16 59.56 27.55 43.61
C ALA A 16 58.82 27.39 44.98
N LEU A 17 59.03 26.39 45.87
CA LEU A 17 60.23 25.63 46.29
C LEU A 17 59.92 24.19 46.81
N LEU A 18 60.92 23.29 46.69
CA LEU A 18 61.32 22.19 47.60
C LEU A 18 60.35 21.02 47.97
N ALA A 19 60.94 19.96 48.53
CA ALA A 19 60.39 18.63 48.87
C ALA A 19 61.20 18.06 50.09
N PRO A 20 61.19 16.76 50.46
CA PRO A 20 60.27 15.62 50.20
C PRO A 20 59.82 14.90 51.52
N LEU A 21 59.01 13.82 51.44
CA LEU A 21 59.22 12.56 52.21
C LEU A 21 58.20 11.43 51.88
N LEU A 22 58.57 10.22 52.31
CA LEU A 22 57.97 8.89 52.08
C LEU A 22 56.48 8.72 52.48
N ALA A 23 55.70 7.98 51.68
CA ALA A 23 54.95 6.77 52.09
C ALA A 23 54.24 6.09 50.90
N THR A 24 53.89 4.80 51.03
CA THR A 24 53.23 3.97 50.01
C THR A 24 51.71 3.87 50.17
N ALA A 25 51.05 3.38 49.10
CA ALA A 25 49.73 2.75 49.08
C ALA A 25 48.46 3.64 49.13
N ALA A 26 48.10 4.20 47.97
CA ALA A 26 46.72 4.23 47.47
C ALA A 26 46.73 4.27 45.93
N ALA A 27 45.79 3.60 45.26
CA ALA A 27 45.66 3.68 43.82
C ALA A 27 44.99 5.01 43.42
N GLN A 28 45.69 5.85 42.65
CA GLN A 28 45.09 7.06 42.07
C GLN A 28 44.40 6.77 40.72
N PRO A 29 43.29 7.44 40.38
CA PRO A 29 42.58 7.19 39.13
C PRO A 29 43.38 7.62 37.90
N ALA A 30 43.19 6.91 36.79
CA ALA A 30 43.63 7.39 35.49
C ALA A 30 42.93 8.72 35.16
N SER A 31 43.67 9.68 34.61
CA SER A 31 43.10 10.95 34.14
C SER A 31 42.00 10.69 33.10
N PRO A 32 40.89 11.47 33.09
CA PRO A 32 39.81 11.25 32.16
C PRO A 32 40.31 11.42 30.73
N GLN A 33 40.30 10.33 29.97
CA GLN A 33 40.47 10.38 28.52
C GLN A 33 39.34 11.26 27.95
N ALA A 34 39.68 12.19 27.06
CA ALA A 34 38.67 12.93 26.33
C ALA A 34 37.76 11.94 25.60
N PRO A 35 36.42 12.05 25.70
CA PRO A 35 35.52 11.04 25.14
C PRO A 35 35.69 10.99 23.61
N SER A 36 36.21 9.87 23.13
CA SER A 36 36.20 9.51 21.71
C SER A 36 34.75 9.54 21.24
N SER A 37 34.42 10.51 20.39
CA SER A 37 33.04 10.84 20.06
C SER A 37 32.33 9.67 19.36
N PRO A 38 31.30 9.04 19.96
CA PRO A 38 30.58 7.92 19.34
C PRO A 38 29.69 8.31 18.15
N ALA A 39 29.73 9.59 17.74
CA ALA A 39 28.83 10.20 16.78
C ALA A 39 29.04 9.71 15.33
N THR A 40 30.18 9.06 15.03
CA THR A 40 30.51 8.59 13.68
C THR A 40 29.86 7.23 13.38
N ASP A 41 29.92 6.28 14.31
CA ASP A 41 29.46 4.90 14.08
C ASP A 41 27.94 4.80 13.95
N ALA A 42 27.20 5.60 14.72
CA ALA A 42 25.74 5.66 14.65
C ALA A 42 25.22 6.29 13.33
N ALA A 43 26.05 7.03 12.58
CA ALA A 43 25.61 7.82 11.44
C ALA A 43 25.40 7.00 10.14
N ASP A 44 26.04 5.82 10.03
CA ASP A 44 26.04 4.99 8.82
C ASP A 44 25.51 3.56 9.03
N ALA A 45 25.01 3.21 10.23
CA ALA A 45 24.40 1.91 10.54
C ALA A 45 23.22 1.54 9.62
N TRP A 46 22.58 2.52 8.98
CA TRP A 46 21.56 2.30 7.95
C TRP A 46 22.09 1.51 6.74
N SER A 47 23.39 1.63 6.43
CA SER A 47 24.02 1.03 5.25
C SER A 47 24.28 -0.48 5.38
N GLU A 48 24.22 -1.03 6.59
CA GLU A 48 24.18 -2.48 6.82
C GLU A 48 22.84 -3.08 6.36
N ARG A 49 21.74 -2.33 6.52
CA ARG A 49 20.39 -2.73 6.12
C ARG A 49 20.07 -2.37 4.68
N VAL A 50 20.60 -1.26 4.14
CA VAL A 50 20.37 -0.84 2.75
C VAL A 50 21.69 -0.70 2.00
N GLN A 51 22.03 -1.76 1.27
CA GLN A 51 23.23 -1.82 0.44
C GLN A 51 23.00 -1.10 -0.90
N ILE A 52 23.92 -0.21 -1.27
CA ILE A 52 23.91 0.44 -2.60
C ILE A 52 25.03 -0.18 -3.44
N LEU A 53 24.65 -0.83 -4.54
CA LEU A 53 25.58 -1.53 -5.45
C LEU A 53 25.46 -0.98 -6.86
N SER A 54 26.51 -1.11 -7.66
CA SER A 54 26.50 -0.76 -9.08
C SER A 54 27.16 -1.86 -9.93
N GLY A 55 26.84 -1.88 -11.23
CA GLY A 55 27.45 -2.81 -12.16
C GLY A 55 26.80 -2.80 -13.55
N PRO A 56 27.20 -3.74 -14.42
CA PRO A 56 26.51 -3.97 -15.69
C PRO A 56 25.09 -4.51 -15.43
N ASP A 57 24.17 -4.30 -16.38
CA ASP A 57 23.06 -5.25 -16.51
C ASP A 57 23.60 -6.63 -16.93
N THR A 58 23.03 -7.66 -16.32
CA THR A 58 23.35 -9.07 -16.57
C THR A 58 22.15 -9.87 -17.06
N ALA A 59 21.00 -9.23 -17.30
CA ALA A 59 19.81 -9.85 -17.87
C ALA A 59 19.82 -9.84 -19.40
N ALA A 60 20.28 -8.74 -20.02
CA ALA A 60 20.52 -8.69 -21.45
C ALA A 60 21.72 -9.55 -21.87
N LYS A 61 21.64 -10.12 -23.08
CA LYS A 61 22.80 -10.60 -23.84
C LYS A 61 23.09 -9.63 -25.00
N PRO A 62 23.76 -8.49 -24.75
CA PRO A 62 24.18 -7.58 -25.81
C PRO A 62 25.15 -8.26 -26.79
N LEU A 63 25.23 -7.71 -28.01
CA LEU A 63 26.24 -8.03 -29.03
C LEU A 63 27.63 -7.42 -28.72
N HIS A 64 27.72 -6.64 -27.64
CA HIS A 64 28.89 -5.86 -27.20
C HIS A 64 29.12 -6.08 -25.70
N ALA A 65 30.30 -5.73 -25.18
CA ALA A 65 30.54 -5.71 -23.73
C ALA A 65 29.61 -4.69 -23.06
N PRO A 66 29.14 -4.90 -21.82
CA PRO A 66 28.19 -3.98 -21.18
C PRO A 66 28.79 -2.58 -20.99
N ASP A 67 27.98 -1.55 -21.24
CA ASP A 67 28.35 -0.12 -21.24
C ASP A 67 28.63 0.45 -19.82
N VAL A 68 29.54 -0.17 -19.08
CA VAL A 68 30.06 0.33 -17.78
C VAL A 68 31.02 1.51 -17.97
N ALA A 69 31.61 1.63 -19.16
CA ALA A 69 32.39 2.76 -19.65
C ALA A 69 31.86 3.21 -21.02
N LEU A 70 32.23 4.42 -21.44
CA LEU A 70 31.70 5.02 -22.66
C LEU A 70 32.05 4.20 -23.90
N ARG A 71 31.04 3.84 -24.68
CA ARG A 71 31.21 3.29 -26.04
C ARG A 71 31.04 4.37 -27.10
N ILE A 72 31.83 4.33 -28.16
CA ILE A 72 31.72 5.22 -29.32
C ILE A 72 31.43 4.35 -30.54
N VAL A 73 30.29 4.60 -31.20
CA VAL A 73 29.85 3.90 -32.42
C VAL A 73 29.93 4.86 -33.61
N THR A 74 30.90 4.61 -34.46
CA THR A 74 31.23 5.36 -35.68
C THR A 74 30.43 4.86 -36.89
N PRO A 75 30.47 5.56 -38.05
CA PRO A 75 29.91 5.03 -39.29
C PRO A 75 30.54 3.70 -39.73
N ASP A 76 31.83 3.51 -39.47
CA ASP A 76 32.59 2.37 -40.00
C ASP A 76 32.35 1.09 -39.17
N ASP A 77 31.93 1.22 -37.90
CA ASP A 77 31.36 0.11 -37.10
C ASP A 77 30.12 -0.53 -37.76
N SER A 78 29.45 0.16 -38.69
CA SER A 78 28.33 -0.40 -39.45
C SER A 78 28.77 -1.22 -40.67
N GLU A 79 30.03 -1.11 -41.13
CA GLU A 79 30.55 -1.87 -42.29
C GLU A 79 30.85 -3.34 -41.96
N ALA A 80 31.08 -3.66 -40.69
CA ALA A 80 31.22 -5.03 -40.21
C ALA A 80 29.93 -5.87 -40.34
N LEU A 81 28.80 -5.25 -40.69
CA LEU A 81 27.54 -5.93 -40.96
C LEU A 81 27.47 -6.42 -42.41
N THR A 82 27.01 -7.65 -42.60
CA THR A 82 26.64 -8.18 -43.93
C THR A 82 25.64 -7.25 -44.64
N PRO A 83 25.52 -7.29 -45.99
CA PRO A 83 24.56 -6.45 -46.74
C PRO A 83 23.11 -6.56 -46.23
N LYS A 84 22.72 -7.72 -45.70
CA LYS A 84 21.42 -7.93 -45.05
C LYS A 84 21.32 -7.19 -43.70
N GLY A 85 22.38 -7.21 -42.89
CA GLY A 85 22.47 -6.40 -41.67
C GLY A 85 22.47 -4.90 -41.96
N LEU A 86 23.18 -4.47 -43.00
CA LEU A 86 23.18 -3.08 -43.46
C LEU A 86 21.78 -2.65 -43.88
N SER A 87 21.08 -3.44 -44.71
CA SER A 87 19.71 -3.11 -45.14
C SER A 87 18.74 -2.93 -43.96
N LEU A 88 18.92 -3.69 -42.86
CA LEU A 88 18.11 -3.59 -41.64
C LEU A 88 18.38 -2.35 -40.79
N LEU A 89 19.46 -1.59 -41.04
CA LEU A 89 19.70 -0.27 -40.42
C LEU A 89 19.02 0.89 -41.18
N PHE A 90 18.63 0.65 -42.43
CA PHE A 90 18.13 1.68 -43.37
C PHE A 90 16.80 1.27 -44.05
N SER A 91 16.11 0.23 -43.56
CA SER A 91 14.85 -0.28 -44.12
C SER A 91 13.64 0.56 -43.68
N GLY A 92 13.63 1.83 -44.05
CA GLY A 92 12.58 2.80 -43.74
C GLY A 92 12.99 4.24 -44.07
N ASN A 93 12.02 5.14 -44.22
CA ASN A 93 12.29 6.57 -44.42
C ASN A 93 12.82 7.26 -43.15
N GLU A 94 12.77 6.58 -41.99
CA GLU A 94 13.56 6.91 -40.81
C GLU A 94 14.57 5.78 -40.55
N PRO A 95 15.86 6.10 -40.25
CA PRO A 95 16.83 5.09 -39.86
C PRO A 95 16.47 4.41 -38.53
N ASP A 96 16.69 3.09 -38.40
CA ASP A 96 16.49 2.40 -37.13
C ASP A 96 17.67 2.66 -36.17
N TYR A 97 17.62 3.82 -35.53
CA TYR A 97 18.60 4.24 -34.53
C TYR A 97 18.67 3.29 -33.32
N SER A 98 17.67 2.45 -33.08
CA SER A 98 17.68 1.50 -31.96
C SER A 98 18.68 0.36 -32.18
N ARG A 99 18.84 -0.10 -33.43
CA ARG A 99 19.81 -1.13 -33.82
C ARG A 99 21.25 -0.63 -33.77
N ARG A 100 21.51 0.63 -34.14
CA ARG A 100 22.86 1.22 -34.06
C ARG A 100 23.43 1.21 -32.63
N ASN A 101 22.57 1.24 -31.61
CA ASN A 101 22.98 1.10 -30.21
C ASN A 101 23.54 -0.27 -29.85
N GLN A 102 23.36 -1.30 -30.70
CA GLN A 102 23.82 -2.67 -30.45
C GLN A 102 25.19 -2.98 -31.09
N LEU A 103 25.74 -2.06 -31.89
CA LEU A 103 27.04 -2.21 -32.56
C LEU A 103 28.21 -2.23 -31.54
N PRO A 104 29.30 -3.00 -31.78
CA PRO A 104 30.39 -3.18 -30.81
C PRO A 104 31.11 -1.88 -30.45
N GLY A 105 31.43 -1.03 -31.42
CA GLY A 105 32.07 0.26 -31.17
C GLY A 105 33.48 0.14 -30.56
N SER A 106 33.98 1.28 -30.11
CA SER A 106 35.21 1.40 -29.32
C SER A 106 34.90 1.83 -27.88
N ILE A 107 35.59 1.25 -26.89
CA ILE A 107 35.36 1.52 -25.46
C ILE A 107 36.42 2.51 -24.95
N ILE A 108 35.99 3.52 -24.21
CA ILE A 108 36.82 4.56 -23.58
C ILE A 108 36.77 4.39 -22.07
N GLU A 109 37.67 3.56 -21.53
CA GLU A 109 37.68 3.13 -20.12
C GLU A 109 37.70 4.30 -19.11
N GLY A 110 38.37 5.40 -19.45
CA GLY A 110 38.45 6.60 -18.61
C GLY A 110 37.15 7.39 -18.46
N GLN A 111 36.07 7.05 -19.20
CA GLN A 111 34.79 7.77 -19.17
C GLN A 111 33.67 6.82 -18.69
N ALA A 112 33.72 6.44 -17.41
CA ALA A 112 32.75 5.55 -16.77
C ALA A 112 31.29 6.02 -16.92
N SER A 113 30.37 5.06 -16.97
CA SER A 113 28.92 5.32 -16.96
C SER A 113 28.49 5.94 -15.62
N PRO A 114 27.57 6.94 -15.62
CA PRO A 114 27.09 7.55 -14.38
C PRO A 114 26.45 6.56 -13.40
N ALA A 115 25.95 5.42 -13.88
CA ALA A 115 25.43 4.33 -13.04
C ALA A 115 26.49 3.68 -12.14
N ILE A 116 27.77 3.73 -12.50
CA ILE A 116 28.84 2.97 -11.84
C ILE A 116 29.38 3.71 -10.61
N THR A 117 29.51 5.04 -10.68
CA THR A 117 30.10 5.87 -9.61
C THR A 117 29.23 7.06 -9.20
N LEU A 118 28.74 7.82 -10.17
CA LEU A 118 28.10 9.13 -9.89
C LEU A 118 26.71 8.98 -9.25
N MET A 119 25.83 8.14 -9.81
CA MET A 119 24.51 7.88 -9.23
C MET A 119 24.58 7.16 -7.87
N PRO A 120 25.38 6.09 -7.67
CA PRO A 120 25.51 5.42 -6.36
C PRO A 120 25.97 6.37 -5.24
N ASN A 121 26.95 7.24 -5.51
CA ASN A 121 27.48 8.18 -4.51
C ASN A 121 26.43 9.22 -4.10
N VAL A 122 25.71 9.80 -5.07
CA VAL A 122 24.61 10.74 -4.79
C VAL A 122 23.46 10.04 -4.07
N ALA A 123 23.12 8.80 -4.45
CA ALA A 123 22.13 8.00 -3.77
C ALA A 123 22.50 7.69 -2.32
N LYS A 124 23.77 7.35 -2.01
CA LYS A 124 24.21 7.10 -0.62
C LYS A 124 23.94 8.31 0.29
N ALA A 125 24.27 9.52 -0.18
CA ALA A 125 24.04 10.74 0.58
C ALA A 125 22.55 10.99 0.87
N LEU A 126 21.67 10.73 -0.11
CA LEU A 126 20.23 10.98 -0.02
C LEU A 126 19.49 9.91 0.79
N VAL A 127 19.81 8.64 0.61
CA VAL A 127 19.20 7.53 1.36
C VAL A 127 19.59 7.60 2.84
N GLY A 128 20.86 7.88 3.16
CA GLY A 128 21.27 8.19 4.53
C GLY A 128 20.64 9.48 5.08
N GLY A 129 20.34 10.46 4.21
CA GLY A 129 19.55 11.64 4.57
C GLY A 129 18.12 11.30 4.98
N TYR A 130 17.46 10.41 4.23
CA TYR A 130 16.10 9.94 4.53
C TYR A 130 16.05 9.18 5.86
N PHE A 131 16.95 8.21 6.10
CA PHE A 131 16.94 7.44 7.36
C PHE A 131 17.34 8.27 8.59
N ARG A 132 18.06 9.39 8.44
CA ARG A 132 18.25 10.34 9.55
C ARG A 132 16.99 11.15 9.89
N TYR A 133 16.06 11.31 8.96
CA TYR A 133 14.77 11.97 9.18
C TYR A 133 13.66 10.98 9.60
N ALA A 134 13.69 9.77 9.07
CA ALA A 134 12.76 8.68 9.34
C ALA A 134 13.53 7.40 9.76
N PRO A 135 14.11 7.37 10.97
CA PRO A 135 14.91 6.23 11.45
C PRO A 135 14.08 4.97 11.65
N ASP A 136 12.77 5.12 11.86
CA ASP A 136 11.80 4.04 11.95
C ASP A 136 11.51 3.37 10.59
N ALA A 137 11.78 4.04 9.45
CA ALA A 137 11.63 3.47 8.11
C ALA A 137 12.75 2.48 7.71
N LEU A 138 13.76 2.27 8.57
CA LEU A 138 14.87 1.38 8.25
C LEU A 138 14.37 -0.07 8.19
N PRO A 139 14.60 -0.81 7.08
CA PRO A 139 14.06 -2.15 6.93
C PRO A 139 14.73 -3.13 7.88
N THR A 140 13.93 -4.03 8.45
CA THR A 140 14.38 -5.11 9.34
C THR A 140 15.24 -6.13 8.62
N GLN A 141 14.84 -6.57 7.43
CA GLN A 141 15.69 -7.36 6.52
C GLN A 141 16.56 -6.48 5.59
N THR A 142 17.67 -7.03 5.11
CA THR A 142 18.57 -6.35 4.17
C THR A 142 17.87 -6.09 2.83
N SER A 143 18.05 -4.88 2.29
CA SER A 143 17.61 -4.48 0.95
C SER A 143 18.80 -4.01 0.13
N THR A 144 18.73 -4.19 -1.19
CA THR A 144 19.77 -3.74 -2.13
C THR A 144 19.18 -2.78 -3.16
N LEU A 145 19.75 -1.58 -3.29
CA LEU A 145 19.54 -0.69 -4.42
C LEU A 145 20.68 -0.91 -5.43
N ARG A 146 20.41 -1.62 -6.52
CA ARG A 146 21.40 -1.93 -7.57
C ARG A 146 21.21 -1.01 -8.77
N PHE A 147 22.26 -0.27 -9.12
CA PHE A 147 22.35 0.61 -10.29
C PHE A 147 22.96 -0.17 -11.47
N ASN A 148 22.15 -0.50 -12.47
CA ASN A 148 22.59 -1.22 -13.68
C ASN A 148 22.89 -0.24 -14.82
N ALA A 149 24.12 -0.28 -15.32
CA ALA A 149 24.47 0.31 -16.61
C ALA A 149 23.95 -0.57 -17.74
N GLU A 150 22.99 -0.07 -18.53
CA GLU A 150 22.44 -0.73 -19.73
C GLU A 150 22.94 -0.10 -21.03
N THR A 151 23.10 1.22 -21.07
CA THR A 151 23.61 1.92 -22.26
C THR A 151 24.34 3.19 -21.85
N TRP A 152 25.53 3.42 -22.41
CA TRP A 152 26.31 4.63 -22.23
C TRP A 152 27.20 4.83 -23.46
N ALA A 153 26.60 5.35 -24.52
CA ALA A 153 27.23 5.37 -25.84
C ALA A 153 27.02 6.67 -26.63
N LEU A 154 28.06 7.14 -27.30
CA LEU A 154 27.97 8.14 -28.36
C LEU A 154 27.75 7.41 -29.69
N VAL A 155 26.58 7.58 -30.30
CA VAL A 155 26.19 6.85 -31.52
C VAL A 155 25.96 7.81 -32.68
N HIS A 156 26.66 7.60 -33.79
CA HIS A 156 26.57 8.44 -34.98
C HIS A 156 25.14 8.48 -35.57
N GLN A 157 24.75 9.68 -36.02
CA GLN A 157 23.41 10.01 -36.52
C GLN A 157 23.46 10.30 -38.03
N GLY A 158 22.36 10.04 -38.72
CA GLY A 158 22.26 10.24 -40.17
C GLY A 158 23.10 9.25 -40.98
N ASN A 159 23.30 9.57 -42.26
CA ASN A 159 23.95 8.68 -43.24
C ASN A 159 25.23 9.30 -43.85
N THR A 160 25.59 10.52 -43.43
CA THR A 160 26.77 11.25 -43.90
C THR A 160 28.03 10.81 -43.14
N ARG A 161 29.03 10.26 -43.83
CA ARG A 161 30.33 9.94 -43.23
C ARG A 161 31.19 11.17 -42.92
N LYS A 162 30.98 12.27 -43.65
CA LYS A 162 31.62 13.55 -43.36
C LYS A 162 30.89 14.23 -42.19
N ASP A 163 31.65 14.58 -41.16
CA ASP A 163 31.23 15.31 -39.96
C ASP A 163 29.92 14.84 -39.29
N PRO A 164 29.73 13.53 -39.03
CA PRO A 164 28.52 13.01 -38.40
C PRO A 164 28.33 13.58 -36.98
N LEU A 165 27.08 13.92 -36.65
CA LEU A 165 26.66 14.19 -35.28
C LEU A 165 26.53 12.88 -34.52
N TYR A 166 26.93 12.88 -33.25
CA TYR A 166 26.77 11.75 -32.32
C TYR A 166 25.75 12.14 -31.26
N ARG A 167 24.75 11.28 -31.05
CA ARG A 167 23.79 11.43 -29.95
C ARG A 167 24.30 10.66 -28.74
N LEU A 168 24.22 11.26 -27.55
CA LEU A 168 24.51 10.57 -26.30
C LEU A 168 23.30 9.70 -25.90
N ASN A 169 23.42 8.40 -26.12
CA ASN A 169 22.43 7.41 -25.74
C ASN A 169 22.78 6.85 -24.35
N HIS A 170 21.89 7.09 -23.39
CA HIS A 170 22.02 6.65 -22.02
C HIS A 170 20.81 5.80 -21.62
N THR A 171 21.08 4.69 -20.94
CA THR A 171 20.09 3.89 -20.22
C THR A 171 20.71 3.42 -18.91
N THR A 172 20.08 3.79 -17.80
CA THR A 172 20.36 3.23 -16.47
C THR A 172 19.05 2.75 -15.85
N THR A 173 19.12 1.63 -15.15
CA THR A 173 17.99 1.11 -14.37
C THR A 173 18.40 0.92 -12.91
N ILE A 174 17.62 1.48 -12.00
CA ILE A 174 17.77 1.27 -10.55
C ILE A 174 16.80 0.14 -10.16
N GLN A 175 17.31 -0.93 -9.57
CA GLN A 175 16.53 -2.06 -9.06
C GLN A 175 16.56 -2.06 -7.53
N GLN A 176 15.40 -2.00 -6.89
CA GLN A 176 15.27 -2.35 -5.47
C GLN A 176 15.08 -3.86 -5.37
N ARG A 177 15.90 -4.54 -4.55
CA ARG A 177 15.79 -5.96 -4.24
C ARG A 177 15.61 -6.20 -2.74
N ARG A 178 14.93 -7.30 -2.41
CA ARG A 178 14.73 -7.81 -1.04
C ARG A 178 15.90 -8.74 -0.66
N ALA A 179 15.93 -9.20 0.60
CA ALA A 179 16.99 -10.07 1.12
C ALA A 179 17.10 -11.43 0.39
N ASP A 180 15.99 -11.94 -0.16
CA ASP A 180 15.95 -13.15 -1.00
C ASP A 180 16.45 -12.92 -2.45
N GLY A 181 16.88 -11.70 -2.78
CA GLY A 181 17.32 -11.29 -4.11
C GLY A 181 16.18 -10.98 -5.09
N SER A 182 14.92 -11.15 -4.71
CA SER A 182 13.75 -10.85 -5.56
C SER A 182 13.65 -9.35 -5.87
N LEU A 183 13.09 -9.02 -7.04
CA LEU A 183 12.86 -7.64 -7.45
C LEU A 183 11.62 -7.08 -6.73
N ALA A 184 11.76 -5.91 -6.12
CA ALA A 184 10.68 -5.18 -5.44
C ALA A 184 10.18 -3.98 -6.27
N GLU A 185 11.10 -3.16 -6.78
CA GLU A 185 10.79 -2.00 -7.63
C GLU A 185 11.89 -1.78 -8.69
N ILE A 186 11.52 -1.14 -9.79
CA ILE A 186 12.39 -0.85 -10.94
C ILE A 186 12.15 0.57 -11.46
N ILE A 187 13.20 1.38 -11.53
CA ILE A 187 13.17 2.76 -12.05
C ILE A 187 14.08 2.84 -13.28
N ARG A 188 13.53 3.24 -14.43
CA ARG A 188 14.28 3.42 -15.69
C ARG A 188 14.58 4.89 -15.98
N CYS A 189 15.82 5.17 -16.36
CA CYS A 189 16.33 6.50 -16.67
C CYS A 189 17.01 6.49 -18.05
N SER A 190 16.42 7.18 -19.03
CA SER A 190 16.88 7.18 -20.43
C SER A 190 16.78 8.56 -21.10
N ASP A 191 16.81 9.63 -20.30
CA ASP A 191 16.41 10.98 -20.72
C ASP A 191 17.59 11.78 -21.33
N SER A 192 18.01 11.46 -22.55
CA SER A 192 19.08 12.17 -23.27
C SER A 192 18.83 12.28 -24.78
N ASP A 193 18.73 13.52 -25.27
CA ASP A 193 18.60 13.88 -26.69
C ASP A 193 19.81 14.64 -27.24
N GLU A 194 20.86 14.81 -26.43
CA GLU A 194 21.97 15.71 -26.74
C GLU A 194 22.82 15.21 -27.90
N ARG A 195 23.16 16.12 -28.83
CA ARG A 195 23.87 15.84 -30.09
C ARG A 195 25.01 16.85 -30.29
N ALA A 196 26.18 16.37 -30.69
CA ALA A 196 27.34 17.17 -31.08
C ALA A 196 28.25 16.36 -32.02
N THR A 197 29.23 16.99 -32.69
CA THR A 197 30.26 16.24 -33.42
C THR A 197 31.19 15.52 -32.46
N LEU A 198 31.90 14.49 -32.93
CA LEU A 198 32.79 13.68 -32.08
C LEU A 198 33.86 14.54 -31.38
N GLY A 199 34.50 15.44 -32.13
CA GLY A 199 35.48 16.37 -31.58
C GLY A 199 34.90 17.29 -30.49
N THR A 200 33.65 17.74 -30.61
CA THR A 200 32.96 18.51 -29.56
C THR A 200 32.65 17.67 -28.31
N TRP A 201 32.40 16.37 -28.46
CA TRP A 201 32.23 15.46 -27.32
C TRP A 201 33.53 15.12 -26.62
N GLN A 202 34.65 15.02 -27.35
CA GLN A 202 35.98 14.68 -26.84
C GLN A 202 36.74 15.88 -26.26
N ALA A 203 36.39 17.11 -26.69
CA ALA A 203 37.05 18.35 -26.28
C ALA A 203 37.14 18.52 -24.74
N ASN A 204 38.26 19.11 -24.30
CA ASN A 204 38.55 19.42 -22.90
C ASN A 204 38.43 18.20 -21.96
N ASP A 205 38.99 17.05 -22.38
CA ASP A 205 38.82 15.74 -21.73
C ASP A 205 37.33 15.45 -21.42
N TYR A 206 36.54 15.34 -22.48
CA TYR A 206 35.12 14.97 -22.42
C TYR A 206 34.28 15.85 -21.46
N ALA A 207 34.63 17.13 -21.28
CA ALA A 207 33.93 18.04 -20.35
C ALA A 207 32.42 18.11 -20.61
N ARG A 208 32.00 18.07 -21.89
CA ARG A 208 30.59 18.04 -22.28
C ARG A 208 29.88 16.77 -21.82
N LEU A 209 30.50 15.61 -22.01
CA LEU A 209 29.99 14.31 -21.54
C LEU A 209 29.84 14.28 -20.02
N LYS A 210 30.82 14.83 -19.28
CA LYS A 210 30.80 14.90 -17.82
C LYS A 210 29.67 15.80 -17.31
N SER A 211 29.39 16.92 -17.97
CA SER A 211 28.24 17.78 -17.69
C SER A 211 26.90 17.07 -18.00
N ALA A 212 26.80 16.36 -19.13
CA ALA A 212 25.63 15.55 -19.46
C ALA A 212 25.39 14.44 -18.43
N ALA A 213 26.43 13.74 -18.00
CA ALA A 213 26.37 12.71 -16.96
C ALA A 213 25.84 13.26 -15.62
N GLN A 214 26.24 14.48 -15.23
CA GLN A 214 25.70 15.16 -14.04
C GLN A 214 24.20 15.47 -14.18
N MET A 215 23.77 16.04 -15.32
CA MET A 215 22.34 16.32 -15.57
C MET A 215 21.48 15.05 -15.59
N ILE A 216 21.98 13.98 -16.22
CA ILE A 216 21.35 12.67 -16.27
C ILE A 216 21.24 12.06 -14.86
N THR A 217 22.31 12.13 -14.05
CA THR A 217 22.27 11.70 -12.65
C THR A 217 21.20 12.46 -11.87
N MET A 218 21.16 13.80 -11.92
CA MET A 218 20.19 14.57 -11.13
C MET A 218 18.74 14.22 -11.50
N LYS A 219 18.42 14.10 -12.79
CA LYS A 219 17.08 13.65 -13.25
C LYS A 219 16.73 12.23 -12.80
N CYS A 220 17.68 11.30 -12.83
CA CYS A 220 17.45 9.92 -12.40
C CYS A 220 17.30 9.81 -10.88
N ILE A 221 18.09 10.59 -10.14
CA ILE A 221 18.01 10.71 -8.68
C ILE A 221 16.71 11.37 -8.23
N GLU A 222 16.19 12.36 -8.97
CA GLU A 222 14.87 12.94 -8.69
C GLU A 222 13.74 11.89 -8.80
N LYS A 223 13.83 11.00 -9.80
CA LYS A 223 12.92 9.84 -9.93
C LYS A 223 13.05 8.88 -8.74
N LEU A 224 14.27 8.64 -8.23
CA LEU A 224 14.51 7.82 -7.03
C LEU A 224 13.95 8.46 -5.75
N ILE A 225 14.22 9.75 -5.50
CA ILE A 225 13.73 10.47 -4.29
C ILE A 225 12.21 10.34 -4.16
N LYS A 226 11.48 10.47 -5.27
CA LYS A 226 10.01 10.32 -5.32
C LYS A 226 9.50 8.90 -5.01
N ARG A 227 10.38 7.89 -4.96
CA ARG A 227 10.06 6.50 -4.62
C ARG A 227 10.60 6.02 -3.28
N ILE A 228 11.63 6.68 -2.71
CA ILE A 228 12.20 6.32 -1.40
C ILE A 228 11.13 6.08 -0.30
N PRO A 229 10.07 6.92 -0.13
CA PRO A 229 9.06 6.68 0.90
C PRO A 229 8.11 5.48 0.65
N ALA A 230 8.05 4.94 -0.57
CA ALA A 230 7.30 3.72 -0.90
C ALA A 230 8.20 2.47 -0.89
N MET A 231 9.46 2.65 -1.29
CA MET A 231 10.55 1.66 -1.18
C MET A 231 10.90 1.33 0.28
N TYR A 232 10.94 2.36 1.13
CA TYR A 232 11.26 2.29 2.56
C TYR A 232 10.23 3.09 3.36
N PRO A 233 9.00 2.57 3.50
CA PRO A 233 7.96 3.22 4.27
C PRO A 233 8.24 3.10 5.76
N ARG A 234 7.91 4.15 6.51
CA ARG A 234 7.85 4.12 7.99
C ARG A 234 6.92 2.99 8.46
N PRO A 235 6.95 2.56 9.73
CA PRO A 235 5.87 1.78 10.31
C PRO A 235 4.56 2.57 10.19
N LEU A 236 3.41 1.89 10.30
CA LEU A 236 2.18 2.61 10.64
C LEU A 236 2.27 2.99 12.12
N ALA A 237 1.66 4.11 12.50
CA ALA A 237 1.38 4.33 13.90
C ALA A 237 0.47 3.20 14.38
N GLY A 238 0.92 2.42 15.37
CA GLY A 238 0.03 1.49 16.06
C GLY A 238 -1.01 2.30 16.81
N GLU A 239 -2.27 1.85 16.77
CA GLU A 239 -3.28 2.41 17.65
C GLU A 239 -2.94 2.02 19.10
N ASP A 240 -3.13 2.91 20.06
CA ASP A 240 -2.97 2.58 21.47
C ASP A 240 -4.15 1.71 21.92
N LEU A 241 -3.85 0.44 22.23
CA LEU A 241 -4.84 -0.55 22.65
C LEU A 241 -4.93 -0.69 24.17
N SER A 242 -4.15 0.06 24.95
CA SER A 242 -4.15 0.01 26.43
C SER A 242 -5.47 0.46 27.06
N ALA A 243 -6.29 1.21 26.32
CA ALA A 243 -7.63 1.62 26.73
C ALA A 243 -8.67 0.47 26.72
N TYR A 244 -8.39 -0.66 26.07
CA TYR A 244 -9.29 -1.81 26.00
C TYR A 244 -8.96 -2.82 27.11
N ALA A 245 -9.67 -2.69 28.23
CA ALA A 245 -9.59 -3.62 29.35
C ALA A 245 -9.81 -5.08 28.91
N ASP A 246 -9.19 -6.01 29.64
CA ASP A 246 -9.22 -7.46 29.40
C ASP A 246 -8.71 -7.91 28.02
N GLY A 247 -8.12 -7.00 27.22
CA GLY A 247 -7.54 -7.29 25.91
C GLY A 247 -8.56 -7.49 24.78
N VAL A 248 -9.85 -7.27 25.04
CA VAL A 248 -10.92 -7.43 24.04
C VAL A 248 -11.02 -6.17 23.18
N VAL A 249 -10.18 -6.10 22.15
CA VAL A 249 -10.17 -5.01 21.18
C VAL A 249 -11.38 -5.11 20.25
N PRO A 250 -12.28 -4.10 20.19
CA PRO A 250 -13.45 -4.17 19.33
C PRO A 250 -13.05 -4.15 17.85
N PRO A 251 -13.78 -4.88 16.97
CA PRO A 251 -13.56 -4.83 15.54
C PRO A 251 -13.86 -3.44 14.97
N ALA A 252 -13.32 -3.14 13.80
CA ALA A 252 -13.81 -2.08 12.93
C ALA A 252 -14.77 -2.66 11.88
N ARG A 253 -15.49 -1.80 11.15
CA ARG A 253 -16.26 -2.20 9.95
C ARG A 253 -15.77 -1.42 8.73
N VAL A 254 -15.86 -2.02 7.54
CA VAL A 254 -15.61 -1.32 6.27
C VAL A 254 -16.60 -1.68 5.18
N ARG A 255 -17.22 -0.65 4.59
CA ARG A 255 -18.03 -0.72 3.37
C ARG A 255 -17.12 -0.59 2.15
N VAL A 256 -17.16 -1.55 1.23
CA VAL A 256 -16.39 -1.48 -0.02
C VAL A 256 -17.35 -1.42 -1.20
N TYR A 257 -17.32 -0.32 -1.95
CA TYR A 257 -18.08 -0.17 -3.18
C TYR A 257 -17.36 -0.86 -4.36
N ALA A 258 -18.13 -1.48 -5.25
CA ALA A 258 -17.64 -2.16 -6.44
C ALA A 258 -18.46 -1.79 -7.68
N ASP A 259 -17.81 -1.16 -8.66
CA ASP A 259 -18.43 -0.81 -9.94
C ASP A 259 -18.13 -1.87 -11.02
N PHE A 260 -18.94 -1.92 -12.08
CA PHE A 260 -18.76 -2.85 -13.20
C PHE A 260 -17.37 -2.70 -13.85
N GLY A 261 -16.72 -3.83 -14.15
CA GLY A 261 -15.36 -3.87 -14.70
C GLY A 261 -14.23 -3.52 -13.72
N ARG A 262 -14.55 -3.17 -12.46
CA ARG A 262 -13.55 -2.86 -11.42
C ARG A 262 -13.47 -3.98 -10.38
N THR A 263 -12.32 -4.09 -9.73
CA THR A 263 -12.07 -4.94 -8.56
C THR A 263 -11.42 -4.11 -7.47
N THR A 264 -11.99 -4.16 -6.27
CA THR A 264 -11.37 -3.62 -5.05
C THR A 264 -10.99 -4.80 -4.17
N THR A 265 -9.71 -5.02 -3.94
CA THR A 265 -9.20 -6.08 -3.07
C THR A 265 -8.87 -5.50 -1.69
N LEU A 266 -9.39 -6.12 -0.63
CA LEU A 266 -9.04 -5.87 0.77
C LEU A 266 -8.14 -7.01 1.26
N LEU A 267 -7.01 -6.64 1.88
CA LEU A 267 -6.08 -7.52 2.58
C LEU A 267 -6.04 -7.14 4.07
N THR A 268 -6.16 -8.11 4.98
CA THR A 268 -6.28 -7.89 6.43
C THR A 268 -5.03 -8.26 7.23
N ASP A 269 -4.88 -7.65 8.42
CA ASP A 269 -3.81 -7.92 9.40
C ASP A 269 -2.41 -7.92 8.75
N THR A 270 -2.16 -6.89 7.92
CA THR A 270 -1.07 -6.88 6.94
C THR A 270 -0.37 -5.54 6.81
N THR A 271 0.97 -5.58 6.82
CA THR A 271 1.81 -4.45 6.41
C THR A 271 2.20 -4.51 4.94
N CYS A 272 2.00 -5.62 4.21
CA CYS A 272 2.44 -5.74 2.82
C CYS A 272 1.71 -6.82 1.98
N ARG A 273 1.64 -6.59 0.66
CA ARG A 273 0.83 -7.31 -0.34
C ARG A 273 1.00 -8.84 -0.36
N ASP A 274 2.17 -9.36 0.00
CA ASP A 274 2.50 -10.79 -0.03
C ASP A 274 2.41 -11.48 1.35
N ASP A 275 2.15 -10.72 2.42
CA ASP A 275 1.99 -11.24 3.79
C ASP A 275 0.72 -10.67 4.43
N TYR A 276 -0.39 -11.39 4.26
CA TYR A 276 -1.69 -11.03 4.80
C TYR A 276 -2.39 -12.22 5.42
N ARG A 277 -3.29 -11.94 6.36
CA ARG A 277 -4.13 -12.97 6.99
C ARG A 277 -5.23 -13.39 6.02
N ASP A 278 -6.09 -12.45 5.63
CA ASP A 278 -7.26 -12.70 4.80
C ASP A 278 -7.25 -11.82 3.54
N ARG A 279 -7.68 -12.36 2.40
CA ARG A 279 -7.94 -11.62 1.15
C ARG A 279 -9.40 -11.71 0.72
N ILE A 280 -9.92 -10.57 0.31
CA ILE A 280 -11.31 -10.32 -0.07
C ILE A 280 -11.31 -9.55 -1.41
N ASP A 281 -11.81 -10.16 -2.48
CA ASP A 281 -11.91 -9.53 -3.83
C ASP A 281 -13.35 -9.07 -4.09
N VAL A 282 -13.61 -7.78 -3.87
CA VAL A 282 -14.93 -7.14 -4.05
C VAL A 282 -15.10 -6.75 -5.52
N LYS A 283 -16.18 -7.23 -6.14
CA LYS A 283 -16.49 -7.05 -7.58
C LYS A 283 -17.99 -6.94 -7.77
N TYR A 284 -18.45 -6.16 -8.75
CA TYR A 284 -19.88 -5.95 -9.07
C TYR A 284 -20.71 -7.26 -9.04
N ASN A 285 -20.29 -8.28 -9.81
CA ASN A 285 -20.97 -9.58 -9.90
C ASN A 285 -20.96 -10.41 -8.59
N ASN A 286 -20.10 -10.07 -7.62
CA ASN A 286 -20.03 -10.70 -6.30
C ASN A 286 -20.73 -9.87 -5.21
N ALA A 287 -21.11 -8.62 -5.51
CA ALA A 287 -21.45 -7.58 -4.54
C ALA A 287 -22.96 -7.42 -4.27
N GLY A 288 -23.80 -8.22 -4.92
CA GLY A 288 -25.16 -8.47 -4.42
C GLY A 288 -25.17 -9.49 -3.28
N ASP A 289 -26.10 -9.32 -2.34
CA ASP A 289 -26.53 -10.32 -1.36
C ASP A 289 -25.46 -10.95 -0.44
N LYS A 290 -24.44 -10.17 -0.02
CA LYS A 290 -23.57 -10.59 1.10
C LYS A 290 -23.25 -9.48 2.10
N GLY A 291 -23.97 -9.49 3.22
CA GLY A 291 -23.64 -8.79 4.46
C GLY A 291 -23.91 -7.28 4.46
N LEU A 292 -24.84 -6.86 5.31
CA LEU A 292 -24.87 -5.50 5.86
C LEU A 292 -24.49 -5.61 7.33
N LEU A 293 -23.53 -4.81 7.76
CA LEU A 293 -23.04 -4.77 9.14
C LEU A 293 -23.54 -3.56 9.92
N GLY A 294 -24.33 -2.69 9.28
CA GLY A 294 -24.96 -1.52 9.91
C GLY A 294 -24.03 -0.30 9.95
N ILE A 295 -23.17 -0.11 8.96
CA ILE A 295 -22.43 1.15 8.79
C ILE A 295 -23.44 2.27 8.44
N PRO A 296 -23.34 3.49 9.01
CA PRO A 296 -24.24 4.60 8.71
C PRO A 296 -24.39 4.93 7.22
N SER A 297 -25.54 5.50 6.84
CA SER A 297 -25.84 5.86 5.45
C SER A 297 -25.17 7.18 5.07
N THR A 298 -24.28 7.14 4.07
CA THR A 298 -23.48 8.28 3.62
C THR A 298 -24.07 8.91 2.35
N GLU A 299 -23.64 10.13 2.00
CA GLU A 299 -23.98 10.76 0.70
C GLU A 299 -23.51 9.88 -0.48
N ALA A 300 -22.38 9.19 -0.33
CA ALA A 300 -21.88 8.23 -1.31
C ALA A 300 -22.80 7.01 -1.45
N LEU A 301 -23.42 6.52 -0.36
CA LEU A 301 -24.43 5.47 -0.46
C LEU A 301 -25.72 5.98 -1.15
N ARG A 302 -26.27 7.10 -0.68
CA ARG A 302 -27.54 7.66 -1.19
C ARG A 302 -27.46 8.00 -2.68
N SER A 303 -26.41 8.67 -3.12
CA SER A 303 -26.18 8.98 -4.55
C SER A 303 -25.98 7.76 -5.46
N LYS A 304 -25.76 6.55 -4.91
CA LYS A 304 -25.76 5.28 -5.64
C LYS A 304 -27.13 4.58 -5.56
N GLN A 305 -27.92 4.80 -4.50
CA GLN A 305 -29.29 4.30 -4.36
C GLN A 305 -30.23 4.96 -5.39
N ASP A 306 -30.07 6.26 -5.64
CA ASP A 306 -30.88 7.02 -6.61
C ASP A 306 -30.61 6.67 -8.09
N GLN A 307 -29.58 5.88 -8.37
CA GLN A 307 -29.21 5.49 -9.74
C GLN A 307 -30.12 4.37 -10.24
N ARG A 308 -31.25 4.79 -10.85
CA ARG A 308 -32.40 4.00 -11.36
C ARG A 308 -32.15 2.70 -12.14
N PHE A 309 -30.90 2.38 -12.50
CA PHE A 309 -30.50 1.14 -13.19
C PHE A 309 -29.19 0.51 -12.65
N SER A 310 -28.61 1.06 -11.59
CA SER A 310 -27.42 0.49 -10.94
C SER A 310 -27.84 -0.47 -9.84
N THR A 311 -27.45 -1.75 -9.92
CA THR A 311 -27.56 -2.61 -8.73
C THR A 311 -26.54 -2.16 -7.71
N LEU A 312 -27.00 -1.76 -6.53
CA LEU A 312 -26.15 -1.40 -5.39
C LEU A 312 -25.16 -2.53 -5.10
N SER A 313 -23.90 -2.30 -5.49
CA SER A 313 -22.82 -3.28 -5.45
C SER A 313 -21.81 -2.85 -4.40
N TYR A 314 -22.16 -3.00 -3.12
CA TYR A 314 -21.25 -2.78 -2.01
C TYR A 314 -21.36 -3.92 -1.00
N GLN A 315 -20.26 -4.18 -0.28
CA GLN A 315 -20.20 -5.24 0.72
C GLN A 315 -19.55 -4.71 2.00
N GLU A 316 -20.08 -5.11 3.15
CA GLU A 316 -19.59 -4.65 4.45
C GLU A 316 -18.81 -5.77 5.16
N TYR A 317 -17.61 -5.45 5.64
CA TYR A 317 -16.67 -6.41 6.23
C TYR A 317 -16.28 -6.02 7.65
N GLN A 318 -16.32 -6.99 8.55
CA GLN A 318 -15.78 -6.87 9.90
C GLN A 318 -14.28 -7.10 9.81
N ILE A 319 -13.51 -6.13 10.30
CA ILE A 319 -12.05 -6.06 10.18
C ILE A 319 -11.41 -5.94 11.57
N PRO A 320 -10.23 -6.55 11.83
CA PRO A 320 -9.62 -6.47 13.16
C PRO A 320 -9.24 -5.02 13.52
N GLY A 321 -9.78 -4.52 14.63
CA GLY A 321 -9.42 -3.20 15.16
C GLY A 321 -7.96 -3.15 15.61
N GLY A 322 -7.32 -1.99 15.45
CA GLY A 322 -5.91 -1.79 15.77
C GLY A 322 -4.93 -2.48 14.83
N LYS A 323 -5.40 -3.14 13.76
CA LYS A 323 -4.56 -3.84 12.78
C LYS A 323 -4.43 -3.09 11.46
N PRO A 324 -3.29 -3.26 10.76
CA PRO A 324 -3.07 -2.64 9.47
C PRO A 324 -3.84 -3.37 8.35
N LEU A 325 -4.39 -2.59 7.42
CA LEU A 325 -5.16 -3.05 6.27
C LEU A 325 -4.56 -2.47 4.99
N ILE A 326 -4.71 -3.20 3.89
CA ILE A 326 -4.41 -2.72 2.54
C ILE A 326 -5.65 -2.83 1.68
N PHE A 327 -6.01 -1.75 1.00
CA PHE A 327 -6.95 -1.74 -0.12
C PHE A 327 -6.19 -1.56 -1.42
N GLU A 328 -6.52 -2.36 -2.43
CA GLU A 328 -6.03 -2.26 -3.80
C GLU A 328 -7.20 -2.08 -4.77
N ALA A 329 -7.07 -1.17 -5.72
CA ALA A 329 -8.03 -0.93 -6.78
C ALA A 329 -7.40 -1.20 -8.15
N ALA A 330 -8.06 -2.05 -8.93
CA ALA A 330 -7.64 -2.45 -10.28
C ALA A 330 -8.85 -2.57 -11.22
N PHE A 331 -8.62 -2.30 -12.51
CA PHE A 331 -9.55 -2.67 -13.57
C PHE A 331 -9.41 -4.17 -13.90
N ASP A 332 -10.49 -4.82 -14.34
CA ASP A 332 -10.37 -6.12 -14.98
C ASP A 332 -9.52 -5.98 -16.25
N PRO A 333 -8.50 -6.82 -16.48
CA PRO A 333 -7.59 -6.67 -17.63
C PRO A 333 -8.28 -6.73 -19.00
N LYS A 334 -9.52 -7.24 -19.09
CA LYS A 334 -10.34 -7.21 -20.32
C LYS A 334 -10.96 -5.83 -20.64
N SER A 335 -10.89 -4.88 -19.71
CA SER A 335 -11.53 -3.55 -19.79
C SER A 335 -10.54 -2.38 -19.89
N GLY A 336 -9.26 -2.67 -20.18
CA GLY A 336 -8.15 -1.72 -20.06
C GLY A 336 -8.26 -0.48 -20.95
N LEU A 337 -8.44 0.69 -20.32
CA LEU A 337 -8.47 1.98 -21.04
C LEU A 337 -8.00 3.21 -20.24
N TYR A 338 -7.97 3.20 -18.90
CA TYR A 338 -7.72 4.44 -18.12
C TYR A 338 -6.68 4.40 -16.99
N CYS A 339 -6.51 3.31 -16.22
CA CYS A 339 -5.57 3.28 -15.09
C CYS A 339 -4.34 2.43 -15.37
N THR A 340 -3.14 3.01 -15.26
CA THR A 340 -1.87 2.27 -15.35
C THR A 340 -1.30 1.98 -13.95
N GLY A 341 -1.33 0.72 -13.53
CA GLY A 341 -0.86 0.26 -12.22
C GLY A 341 -1.96 0.18 -11.16
N THR A 342 -1.65 -0.48 -10.05
CA THR A 342 -2.56 -0.68 -8.92
C THR A 342 -2.60 0.58 -8.05
N LEU A 343 -3.78 1.21 -7.93
CA LEU A 343 -4.01 2.17 -6.85
C LEU A 343 -4.07 1.40 -5.54
N SER A 344 -3.38 1.84 -4.49
CA SER A 344 -3.52 1.19 -3.19
C SER A 344 -3.35 2.15 -2.01
N GLY A 345 -4.10 1.87 -0.94
CA GLY A 345 -4.14 2.65 0.29
C GLY A 345 -3.98 1.74 1.50
N GLN A 346 -3.06 2.10 2.39
CA GLN A 346 -2.79 1.38 3.64
C GLN A 346 -3.01 2.30 4.84
N PHE A 347 -3.68 1.79 5.88
CA PHE A 347 -3.86 2.45 7.17
C PHE A 347 -4.06 1.42 8.29
N VAL A 348 -4.09 1.85 9.56
CA VAL A 348 -4.56 1.03 10.69
C VAL A 348 -6.01 1.41 10.96
N ALA A 349 -6.92 0.44 10.96
CA ALA A 349 -8.31 0.68 11.30
C ALA A 349 -8.45 0.86 12.82
N LYS A 350 -9.05 1.97 13.26
CA LYS A 350 -9.28 2.22 14.69
C LYS A 350 -10.36 1.26 15.22
N PRO A 351 -10.18 0.64 16.40
CA PRO A 351 -11.19 -0.24 17.00
C PRO A 351 -12.55 0.46 17.14
N GLY A 352 -13.64 -0.24 16.81
CA GLY A 352 -14.99 0.31 16.89
C GLY A 352 -15.32 1.43 15.90
N GLN A 353 -14.47 1.71 14.90
CA GLN A 353 -14.73 2.73 13.88
C GLN A 353 -15.17 2.13 12.54
N ASP A 354 -15.92 2.93 11.79
CA ASP A 354 -16.44 2.59 10.47
C ASP A 354 -15.66 3.28 9.36
N TYR A 355 -15.54 2.59 8.22
CA TYR A 355 -14.87 3.09 7.04
C TYR A 355 -15.69 2.81 5.78
N GLU A 356 -15.52 3.64 4.76
CA GLU A 356 -15.97 3.32 3.40
C GLU A 356 -14.83 3.49 2.38
N VAL A 357 -14.82 2.62 1.37
CA VAL A 357 -13.79 2.55 0.33
C VAL A 357 -14.45 2.53 -1.04
N GLU A 358 -14.15 3.55 -1.84
CA GLU A 358 -14.71 3.75 -3.18
C GLU A 358 -13.59 3.90 -4.22
N PHE A 359 -13.66 3.11 -5.28
CA PHE A 359 -12.79 3.27 -6.44
C PHE A 359 -13.50 4.13 -7.51
N GLU A 360 -13.31 5.45 -7.44
CA GLU A 360 -13.84 6.43 -8.40
C GLU A 360 -12.99 6.49 -9.68
N VAL A 361 -13.65 6.72 -10.82
CA VAL A 361 -13.00 7.07 -12.09
C VAL A 361 -13.74 8.26 -12.71
N ALA A 362 -13.14 9.45 -12.61
CA ALA A 362 -13.70 10.72 -13.05
C ALA A 362 -12.65 11.50 -13.86
N ASP A 363 -13.05 12.18 -14.94
CA ASP A 363 -12.17 12.98 -15.81
C ASP A 363 -10.90 12.26 -16.30
N LYS A 364 -11.00 10.93 -16.53
CA LYS A 364 -9.88 10.01 -16.84
C LYS A 364 -8.83 9.87 -15.73
N MET A 365 -9.06 10.46 -14.56
CA MET A 365 -8.31 10.19 -13.34
C MET A 365 -8.92 9.01 -12.59
N CYS A 366 -8.06 8.20 -11.99
CA CYS A 366 -8.43 7.06 -11.16
C CYS A 366 -8.14 7.40 -9.70
N ARG A 367 -9.12 7.23 -8.79
CA ARG A 367 -8.96 7.55 -7.36
C ARG A 367 -9.49 6.44 -6.47
N LEU A 368 -8.70 6.05 -5.49
CA LEU A 368 -9.14 5.19 -4.40
C LEU A 368 -9.42 6.08 -3.19
N HIS A 369 -10.70 6.35 -2.95
CA HIS A 369 -11.14 7.06 -1.76
C HIS A 369 -11.24 6.08 -0.60
N VAL A 370 -10.58 6.41 0.50
CA VAL A 370 -10.77 5.78 1.81
C VAL A 370 -11.28 6.87 2.74
N ARG A 371 -12.43 6.65 3.36
CA ARG A 371 -13.10 7.61 4.24
C ARG A 371 -13.43 6.92 5.56
N GLN A 372 -13.29 7.62 6.68
CA GLN A 372 -13.92 7.21 7.95
C GLN A 372 -15.37 7.67 7.90
N VAL A 373 -16.28 6.82 8.36
CA VAL A 373 -17.72 7.12 8.49
C VAL A 373 -18.00 7.38 9.97
N HIS A 374 -18.72 8.47 10.26
CA HIS A 374 -19.14 8.83 11.61
C HIS A 374 -20.59 8.39 11.86
N ALA A 375 -21.00 8.34 13.13
CA ALA A 375 -22.32 7.84 13.54
C ALA A 375 -23.51 8.63 12.96
N ASP A 376 -23.29 9.88 12.53
CA ASP A 376 -24.27 10.75 11.88
C ASP A 376 -24.35 10.56 10.35
N GLY A 377 -23.58 9.63 9.78
CA GLY A 377 -23.46 9.43 8.32
C GLY A 377 -22.54 10.43 7.62
N SER A 378 -21.91 11.35 8.34
CA SER A 378 -20.85 12.21 7.80
C SER A 378 -19.57 11.41 7.54
N VAL A 379 -18.71 11.93 6.66
CA VAL A 379 -17.47 11.26 6.25
C VAL A 379 -16.27 12.19 6.27
N THR A 380 -15.14 11.68 6.76
CA THR A 380 -13.84 12.38 6.72
C THR A 380 -12.80 11.56 5.96
N PRO A 381 -11.92 12.17 5.14
CA PRO A 381 -10.87 11.43 4.45
C PRO A 381 -9.96 10.68 5.43
N GLN A 382 -9.89 9.35 5.31
CA GLN A 382 -8.95 8.56 6.11
C GLN A 382 -7.56 8.77 5.53
N GLN A 383 -6.59 9.15 6.37
CA GLN A 383 -5.20 9.24 5.94
C GLN A 383 -4.66 7.83 5.67
N ALA A 384 -4.66 7.46 4.40
CA ALA A 384 -4.05 6.23 3.89
C ALA A 384 -2.77 6.57 3.11
N ARG A 385 -1.78 5.69 3.19
CA ARG A 385 -0.49 5.82 2.48
C ARG A 385 -0.35 4.80 1.34
N PRO A 386 0.58 4.99 0.39
CA PRO A 386 0.91 3.96 -0.60
C PRO A 386 1.35 2.66 0.09
N THR A 387 0.94 1.52 -0.45
CA THR A 387 1.32 0.20 0.10
C THR A 387 2.82 -0.08 -0.10
N PRO A 388 3.52 -0.66 0.89
CA PRO A 388 4.92 -1.05 0.77
C PRO A 388 5.20 -2.02 -0.40
N THR A 389 6.39 -1.92 -1.00
CA THR A 389 6.89 -2.85 -2.04
C THR A 389 7.68 -4.04 -1.45
N ILE A 390 8.24 -3.89 -0.25
CA ILE A 390 8.95 -4.94 0.49
C ILE A 390 8.00 -5.58 1.51
N CYS A 391 7.82 -6.90 1.39
CA CYS A 391 7.09 -7.72 2.33
C CYS A 391 8.06 -8.69 3.01
N GLU A 392 7.99 -8.83 4.33
CA GLU A 392 8.60 -9.94 5.05
C GLU A 392 7.53 -11.03 5.17
N ARG A 393 7.68 -12.12 4.41
CA ARG A 393 6.62 -13.14 4.26
C ARG A 393 6.66 -14.16 5.40
N THR A 394 5.60 -14.22 6.20
CA THR A 394 5.49 -15.04 7.41
C THR A 394 4.28 -15.99 7.44
N ARG A 395 3.24 -15.74 6.64
CA ARG A 395 1.96 -16.46 6.67
C ARG A 395 1.52 -16.94 5.27
N ALA A 396 0.62 -17.93 5.23
CA ALA A 396 -0.08 -18.36 4.03
C ALA A 396 -1.48 -17.72 3.95
N PRO A 397 -1.95 -17.29 2.76
CA PRO A 397 -3.15 -16.48 2.63
C PRO A 397 -4.44 -17.28 2.85
N VAL A 398 -5.36 -16.73 3.67
CA VAL A 398 -6.72 -17.25 3.84
C VAL A 398 -7.69 -16.43 2.98
N ARG A 399 -8.80 -17.05 2.55
CA ARG A 399 -9.90 -16.37 1.87
C ARG A 399 -11.08 -16.26 2.83
N ILE A 400 -11.50 -15.03 3.14
CA ILE A 400 -12.72 -14.75 3.91
C ILE A 400 -13.91 -14.58 2.97
N GLU A 401 -15.08 -15.06 3.42
CA GLU A 401 -16.38 -14.72 2.84
C GLU A 401 -17.09 -13.68 3.73
N PRO A 402 -17.93 -12.79 3.18
CA PRO A 402 -18.60 -11.75 3.98
C PRO A 402 -19.55 -12.38 5.02
N ARG A 403 -19.64 -11.79 6.21
CA ARG A 403 -20.53 -12.27 7.26
C ARG A 403 -22.00 -12.14 6.83
N GLN A 404 -22.76 -13.22 7.00
CA GLN A 404 -24.19 -13.30 6.73
C GLN A 404 -24.99 -13.64 7.99
N GLU A 405 -24.54 -13.20 9.16
CA GLU A 405 -25.27 -13.34 10.43
C GLU A 405 -26.67 -12.69 10.30
N MET A 406 -27.67 -13.32 10.91
CA MET A 406 -29.08 -12.92 10.91
C MET A 406 -29.78 -13.62 12.08
N GLN A 407 -30.60 -12.89 12.81
CA GLN A 407 -31.45 -13.40 13.88
C GLN A 407 -32.92 -13.15 13.53
N VAL A 408 -33.76 -14.16 13.73
CA VAL A 408 -35.17 -14.17 13.35
C VAL A 408 -36.02 -14.17 14.61
N LEU A 409 -36.92 -13.19 14.69
CA LEU A 409 -37.88 -13.00 15.78
C LEU A 409 -39.27 -13.33 15.24
N LEU A 410 -39.94 -14.33 15.81
CA LEU A 410 -41.31 -14.68 15.49
C LEU A 410 -42.21 -14.35 16.68
N PHE A 411 -43.07 -13.34 16.50
CA PHE A 411 -44.11 -13.01 17.45
C PHE A 411 -45.34 -13.89 17.23
N SER A 412 -45.86 -14.42 18.33
CA SER A 412 -47.16 -15.09 18.44
C SER A 412 -47.90 -14.49 19.64
N PRO A 413 -49.24 -14.53 19.69
CA PRO A 413 -50.00 -13.96 20.81
C PRO A 413 -49.52 -14.50 22.17
N GLY A 414 -48.92 -13.62 23.00
CA GLY A 414 -48.37 -13.97 24.32
C GLY A 414 -46.94 -14.53 24.33
N GLN A 415 -46.24 -14.62 23.18
CA GLN A 415 -44.94 -15.29 23.07
C GLN A 415 -44.04 -14.73 21.96
N LEU A 416 -42.75 -14.58 22.25
CA LEU A 416 -41.69 -14.32 21.26
C LEU A 416 -40.79 -15.55 21.14
N GLN A 417 -40.57 -16.04 19.93
CA GLN A 417 -39.52 -17.02 19.59
C GLN A 417 -38.36 -16.32 18.88
N ILE A 418 -37.12 -16.68 19.21
CA ILE A 418 -35.91 -16.07 18.65
C ILE A 418 -34.96 -17.18 18.21
N GLN A 419 -34.48 -17.15 16.96
CA GLN A 419 -33.52 -18.13 16.45
C GLN A 419 -32.54 -17.49 15.47
N ASP A 420 -31.25 -17.81 15.61
CA ASP A 420 -30.23 -17.43 14.61
C ASP A 420 -30.41 -18.23 13.33
N ALA A 421 -30.24 -17.59 12.18
CA ALA A 421 -30.36 -18.22 10.86
C ALA A 421 -29.31 -19.33 10.58
N ASN A 422 -28.32 -19.50 11.45
CA ASN A 422 -27.23 -20.47 11.32
C ASN A 422 -27.73 -21.93 11.43
N PRO A 423 -27.12 -22.90 10.72
CA PRO A 423 -27.49 -24.31 10.85
C PRO A 423 -27.24 -24.85 12.27
N GLY A 424 -28.27 -25.44 12.89
CA GLY A 424 -28.16 -26.07 14.21
C GLY A 424 -28.35 -25.14 15.41
N SER A 425 -28.77 -23.89 15.20
CA SER A 425 -29.23 -23.01 16.29
C SER A 425 -30.47 -23.59 16.99
N ALA A 426 -30.54 -23.46 18.31
CA ALA A 426 -31.77 -23.71 19.06
C ALA A 426 -32.63 -22.44 19.11
N ALA A 427 -33.96 -22.58 19.03
CA ALA A 427 -34.87 -21.46 19.21
C ALA A 427 -35.04 -21.16 20.72
N GLN A 428 -34.79 -19.92 21.12
CA GLN A 428 -35.10 -19.40 22.44
C GLN A 428 -36.55 -18.90 22.49
N GLN A 429 -37.21 -19.04 23.63
CA GLN A 429 -38.61 -18.64 23.83
C GLN A 429 -38.72 -17.68 25.02
N LEU A 430 -39.31 -16.51 24.78
CA LEU A 430 -39.66 -15.53 25.79
C LEU A 430 -41.18 -15.41 25.89
N ARG A 431 -41.70 -15.14 27.08
CA ARG A 431 -43.11 -14.80 27.29
C ARG A 431 -43.33 -13.32 27.07
N ASP A 432 -44.43 -12.96 26.43
CA ASP A 432 -44.75 -11.55 26.11
C ASP A 432 -45.37 -10.85 27.34
N GLU A 433 -44.53 -10.68 28.37
CA GLU A 433 -44.85 -10.10 29.67
C GLU A 433 -43.71 -9.17 30.11
N ALA A 434 -44.01 -8.14 30.90
CA ALA A 434 -43.05 -7.08 31.26
C ALA A 434 -41.78 -7.58 31.99
N GLY A 435 -41.84 -8.75 32.65
CA GLY A 435 -40.66 -9.38 33.25
C GLY A 435 -39.65 -9.95 32.25
N SER A 436 -40.03 -10.12 30.98
CA SER A 436 -39.13 -10.58 29.91
C SER A 436 -38.39 -9.44 29.20
N SER A 437 -38.75 -8.18 29.46
CA SER A 437 -38.21 -7.00 28.77
C SER A 437 -36.70 -6.87 28.94
N ASP A 438 -36.17 -7.09 30.15
CA ASP A 438 -34.72 -7.06 30.42
C ASP A 438 -33.95 -8.12 29.61
N ALA A 439 -34.51 -9.32 29.46
CA ALA A 439 -33.89 -10.42 28.71
C ALA A 439 -33.89 -10.12 27.19
N LEU A 440 -34.99 -9.58 26.67
CA LEU A 440 -35.05 -9.06 25.30
C LEU A 440 -34.05 -7.93 25.08
N GLN A 441 -33.99 -6.96 26.00
CA GLN A 441 -33.08 -5.82 25.90
C GLN A 441 -31.61 -6.24 25.95
N GLN A 442 -31.27 -7.23 26.78
CA GLN A 442 -29.93 -7.84 26.79
C GLN A 442 -29.62 -8.55 25.46
N MET A 443 -30.58 -9.29 24.86
CA MET A 443 -30.38 -9.91 23.54
C MET A 443 -30.23 -8.88 22.41
N LEU A 444 -31.08 -7.85 22.35
CA LEU A 444 -30.96 -6.76 21.38
C LEU A 444 -29.65 -5.99 21.58
N GLN A 445 -29.21 -5.81 22.83
CA GLN A 445 -27.91 -5.22 23.13
C GLN A 445 -26.76 -6.12 22.66
N GLN A 446 -26.83 -7.44 22.86
CA GLN A 446 -25.86 -8.41 22.37
C GLN A 446 -25.79 -8.40 20.83
N ALA A 447 -26.94 -8.40 20.15
CA ALA A 447 -27.05 -8.27 18.70
C ALA A 447 -26.42 -6.96 18.19
N SER A 448 -26.73 -5.81 18.81
CA SER A 448 -26.11 -4.52 18.47
C SER A 448 -24.60 -4.48 18.75
N SER A 449 -24.12 -5.23 19.75
CA SER A 449 -22.69 -5.39 20.04
C SER A 449 -21.97 -6.39 19.13
N THR A 450 -22.70 -7.08 18.23
CA THR A 450 -22.17 -8.11 17.32
C THR A 450 -22.25 -7.61 15.87
N PRO A 451 -21.15 -7.02 15.32
CA PRO A 451 -21.19 -6.34 14.03
C PRO A 451 -21.49 -7.31 12.87
N GLY A 452 -22.70 -7.19 12.31
CA GLY A 452 -23.20 -8.09 11.27
C GLY A 452 -24.50 -8.81 11.59
N THR A 453 -25.00 -8.72 12.82
CA THR A 453 -26.32 -9.25 13.16
C THR A 453 -27.41 -8.39 12.51
N ARG A 454 -28.23 -9.00 11.65
CA ARG A 454 -29.41 -8.39 11.02
C ARG A 454 -30.67 -8.98 11.65
N LEU A 455 -31.71 -8.19 11.79
CA LEU A 455 -32.97 -8.62 12.41
C LEU A 455 -34.01 -8.96 11.33
N CYS A 456 -34.72 -10.07 11.47
CA CYS A 456 -35.94 -10.32 10.71
C CYS A 456 -37.08 -10.52 11.69
N VAL A 457 -38.05 -9.60 11.70
CA VAL A 457 -39.20 -9.62 12.61
C VAL A 457 -40.42 -10.10 11.84
N VAL A 458 -41.00 -11.22 12.27
CA VAL A 458 -42.27 -11.76 11.77
C VAL A 458 -43.33 -11.51 12.83
N ALA A 459 -44.32 -10.66 12.52
CA ALA A 459 -45.43 -10.31 13.39
C ALA A 459 -46.77 -10.85 12.86
N PRO A 460 -47.80 -11.06 13.70
CA PRO A 460 -49.12 -11.49 13.23
C PRO A 460 -49.76 -10.53 12.21
N SER A 461 -49.53 -9.22 12.37
CA SER A 461 -49.99 -8.14 11.49
C SER A 461 -49.15 -6.88 11.74
N SER A 462 -49.13 -5.95 10.80
CA SER A 462 -48.51 -4.63 10.95
C SER A 462 -49.06 -3.80 12.13
N ASP A 463 -50.36 -3.93 12.44
CA ASP A 463 -51.01 -3.32 13.61
C ASP A 463 -50.87 -4.16 14.91
N TYR A 464 -50.01 -5.19 14.95
CA TYR A 464 -49.74 -5.94 16.19
C TYR A 464 -49.02 -5.04 17.20
N SER A 465 -49.39 -5.15 18.47
CA SER A 465 -48.77 -4.44 19.59
C SER A 465 -48.72 -5.36 20.79
N SER A 466 -47.58 -5.36 21.48
CA SER A 466 -47.35 -6.11 22.72
C SER A 466 -46.12 -5.58 23.46
N VAL A 467 -45.94 -5.99 24.72
CA VAL A 467 -44.88 -5.45 25.58
C VAL A 467 -43.49 -5.73 25.01
N LEU A 468 -43.26 -6.92 24.44
CA LEU A 468 -41.99 -7.22 23.77
C LEU A 468 -41.93 -6.69 22.34
N HIS A 469 -43.04 -6.66 21.60
CA HIS A 469 -43.05 -6.15 20.22
C HIS A 469 -42.71 -4.65 20.16
N ASP A 470 -43.37 -3.86 21.01
CA ASP A 470 -43.23 -2.41 20.97
C ASP A 470 -41.85 -1.98 21.51
N ALA A 471 -41.27 -2.77 22.43
CA ALA A 471 -39.88 -2.63 22.88
C ALA A 471 -38.85 -3.00 21.79
N VAL A 472 -39.10 -4.00 20.92
CA VAL A 472 -38.28 -4.20 19.72
C VAL A 472 -38.40 -2.98 18.80
N ARG A 473 -39.62 -2.48 18.58
CA ARG A 473 -39.88 -1.37 17.65
C ARG A 473 -39.15 -0.09 18.08
N GLU A 474 -39.32 0.33 19.33
CA GLU A 474 -38.60 1.48 19.92
C GLU A 474 -37.08 1.31 19.81
N ARG A 475 -36.56 0.11 20.13
CA ARG A 475 -35.11 -0.14 20.14
C ARG A 475 -34.48 -0.21 18.75
N VAL A 476 -35.24 -0.60 17.73
CA VAL A 476 -34.72 -0.89 16.37
C VAL A 476 -35.00 0.24 15.39
N LEU A 477 -36.15 0.91 15.48
CA LEU A 477 -36.54 1.98 14.54
C LEU A 477 -36.30 3.38 15.11
N ASP A 478 -36.58 3.61 16.40
CA ASP A 478 -36.59 4.96 16.99
C ASP A 478 -35.24 5.39 17.62
N ALA A 479 -34.20 4.52 17.56
CA ALA A 479 -32.91 4.71 18.25
C ALA A 479 -31.70 4.89 17.29
N PRO A 480 -30.68 5.71 17.65
CA PRO A 480 -29.56 6.10 16.77
C PRO A 480 -28.50 4.99 16.53
N GLN A 481 -28.83 3.72 16.77
CA GLN A 481 -28.01 2.56 16.42
C GLN A 481 -28.89 1.49 15.75
N VAL A 482 -29.61 1.90 14.70
CA VAL A 482 -30.53 1.06 13.92
C VAL A 482 -29.85 -0.25 13.50
N LEU A 483 -30.32 -1.36 14.06
CA LEU A 483 -30.01 -2.69 13.55
C LEU A 483 -30.69 -2.87 12.18
N PRO A 484 -29.99 -3.27 11.11
CA PRO A 484 -30.61 -3.52 9.82
C PRO A 484 -31.72 -4.56 9.97
N SER A 485 -32.97 -4.15 9.75
CA SER A 485 -34.16 -4.92 10.09
C SER A 485 -35.11 -5.05 8.92
N LEU A 486 -35.81 -6.18 8.86
CA LEU A 486 -36.90 -6.45 7.94
C LEU A 486 -38.14 -6.84 8.74
N TRP A 487 -39.29 -6.28 8.41
CA TRP A 487 -40.56 -6.56 9.07
C TRP A 487 -41.51 -7.27 8.10
N GLU A 488 -42.08 -8.39 8.53
CA GLU A 488 -42.94 -9.28 7.74
C GLU A 488 -44.18 -9.68 8.53
N GLU A 489 -45.31 -9.83 7.83
CA GLU A 489 -46.53 -10.39 8.42
C GLU A 489 -46.58 -11.92 8.28
N THR A 490 -47.19 -12.63 9.23
CA THR A 490 -47.44 -14.08 9.13
C THR A 490 -48.22 -14.44 7.86
N ALA A 491 -49.12 -13.56 7.39
CA ALA A 491 -49.82 -13.69 6.11
C ALA A 491 -48.85 -13.76 4.91
N SER A 492 -47.78 -12.97 4.92
CA SER A 492 -46.73 -12.97 3.87
C SER A 492 -45.86 -14.22 3.91
N VAL A 493 -45.58 -14.76 5.10
CA VAL A 493 -44.97 -16.10 5.28
C VAL A 493 -45.90 -17.18 4.71
N ASN A 494 -47.19 -17.14 5.07
CA ASN A 494 -48.21 -18.10 4.66
C ASN A 494 -48.41 -18.14 3.14
N GLN A 495 -48.53 -16.97 2.50
CA GLN A 495 -48.62 -16.85 1.05
C GLN A 495 -47.43 -17.52 0.34
N ARG A 496 -46.21 -17.39 0.88
CA ARG A 496 -45.00 -17.97 0.28
C ARG A 496 -44.89 -19.48 0.43
N ARG A 497 -45.36 -20.06 1.55
CA ARG A 497 -45.40 -21.52 1.76
C ARG A 497 -46.66 -22.20 1.21
N GLY A 498 -47.55 -21.46 0.55
CA GLY A 498 -48.79 -21.99 -0.03
C GLY A 498 -49.85 -22.39 1.00
N ALA A 499 -49.79 -21.83 2.21
CA ALA A 499 -50.74 -22.08 3.28
C ALA A 499 -51.89 -21.06 3.29
N ALA A 500 -52.96 -21.36 4.04
CA ALA A 500 -54.00 -20.38 4.35
C ALA A 500 -53.40 -19.20 5.16
N ALA A 501 -53.94 -17.99 4.98
CA ALA A 501 -53.37 -16.76 5.54
C ALA A 501 -53.32 -16.76 7.09
N ASP A 502 -54.22 -17.49 7.73
CA ASP A 502 -54.39 -17.70 9.16
C ASP A 502 -53.63 -18.92 9.72
N ALA A 503 -52.94 -19.70 8.87
CA ALA A 503 -52.24 -20.91 9.30
C ALA A 503 -51.08 -20.59 10.26
N PRO A 504 -50.88 -21.35 11.36
CA PRO A 504 -49.85 -21.05 12.36
C PRO A 504 -48.44 -21.14 11.75
N VAL A 505 -47.71 -20.04 11.81
CA VAL A 505 -46.29 -19.96 11.39
C VAL A 505 -45.43 -20.49 12.54
N ASP A 506 -44.42 -21.29 12.20
CA ASP A 506 -43.38 -21.71 13.13
C ASP A 506 -42.05 -20.99 12.82
N ILE A 507 -41.10 -21.05 13.76
CA ILE A 507 -39.80 -20.39 13.62
C ILE A 507 -38.98 -20.92 12.43
N THR A 508 -39.22 -22.16 11.98
CA THR A 508 -38.53 -22.73 10.81
C THR A 508 -39.03 -22.07 9.53
N ALA A 509 -40.35 -21.97 9.34
CA ALA A 509 -40.96 -21.28 8.22
C ALA A 509 -40.64 -19.76 8.21
N ALA A 510 -40.55 -19.14 9.39
CA ALA A 510 -40.05 -17.76 9.52
C ALA A 510 -38.59 -17.65 9.07
N VAL A 511 -37.69 -18.52 9.54
CA VAL A 511 -36.27 -18.54 9.16
C VAL A 511 -36.08 -18.80 7.65
N GLU A 512 -36.85 -19.70 7.04
CA GLU A 512 -36.82 -19.92 5.59
C GLU A 512 -37.30 -18.69 4.81
N ARG A 513 -38.38 -18.05 5.24
CA ARG A 513 -38.89 -16.81 4.62
C ARG A 513 -37.87 -15.67 4.72
N CYS A 514 -37.28 -15.45 5.90
CA CYS A 514 -36.26 -14.43 6.13
C CYS A 514 -34.98 -14.67 5.30
N LYS A 515 -34.57 -15.93 5.12
CA LYS A 515 -33.45 -16.31 4.23
C LYS A 515 -33.73 -16.09 2.74
N ALA A 516 -35.00 -16.11 2.34
CA ALA A 516 -35.40 -15.89 0.94
C ALA A 516 -35.42 -14.41 0.51
N PHE A 517 -35.16 -13.47 1.42
CA PHE A 517 -35.08 -12.04 1.10
C PHE A 517 -33.66 -11.60 0.71
N PRO A 518 -33.50 -10.82 -0.38
CA PRO A 518 -32.22 -10.21 -0.72
C PRO A 518 -31.82 -9.18 0.35
N ILE A 519 -30.53 -9.05 0.62
CA ILE A 519 -30.05 -8.41 1.86
C ILE A 519 -30.34 -6.89 1.88
N LYS A 520 -30.54 -6.28 0.71
CA LYS A 520 -30.92 -4.88 0.52
C LYS A 520 -32.25 -4.48 1.18
N GLU A 521 -33.20 -5.41 1.37
CA GLU A 521 -34.53 -5.09 1.94
C GLU A 521 -34.46 -4.78 3.44
N PHE A 522 -33.35 -5.16 4.12
CA PHE A 522 -33.08 -4.89 5.53
C PHE A 522 -32.51 -3.46 5.77
N ALA A 523 -32.51 -2.60 4.75
CA ALA A 523 -31.74 -1.34 4.72
C ALA A 523 -32.55 -0.09 4.36
N GLY A 524 -33.89 -0.20 4.27
CA GLY A 524 -34.73 0.84 3.68
C GLY A 524 -36.22 0.63 3.91
N GLN A 525 -36.61 0.49 5.19
CA GLN A 525 -37.97 0.65 5.70
C GLN A 525 -37.92 1.59 6.89
#